data_AF-A0A6T9YFY1-F1
#
_entry.id   AF-A0A6T9YFY1-F1
#
_cell.length_a   1.000
_cell.length_b   1.000
_cell.length_c   1.000
_cell.angle_alpha   90.00
_cell.angle_beta   90.00
_cell.angle_gamma   90.00
#
_symmetry.space_group_name_H-M   'P 1'
#
loop_
_entity.id
_entity.type
_entity.pdbx_description
1 polymer ?
#
loop_
_entity_poly.entity_id
_entity_poly.type
_entity_poly.pdbx_seq_one_letter_code
_entity_poly.pdbx_strand_id
1 'polypeptide(L)'
;MVSRANSTTKGIWEGMEFRQGPCRNVLPFNFPFCCFAGPPEMYKLSSTRISIQHIQYHINCFGSFCGYREVKDNIDLTKIVDVDYLSENPGCCSCDVGRSVLQIMDINEKQYLMHLEEEKAKSVAVIIQAAIEENTLREARNLSARQKII
;
A
#
# COMPACT_ATOMS: atom_id res chain seq x y z
N MET A 1 -3.52 29.77 -23.29
CA MET A 1 -2.36 28.99 -22.82
C MET A 1 -2.77 28.29 -21.53
N VAL A 2 -3.13 27.00 -21.60
CA VAL A 2 -3.51 26.22 -20.42
C VAL A 2 -2.23 25.86 -19.68
N SER A 3 -2.11 26.23 -18.40
CA SER A 3 -0.91 25.96 -17.60
C SER A 3 -0.68 24.46 -17.52
N ARG A 4 0.45 24.00 -18.08
CA ARG A 4 0.94 22.61 -18.07
C ARG A 4 1.41 22.14 -16.68
N ALA A 5 1.13 22.93 -15.64
CA ALA A 5 1.49 22.67 -14.26
C ALA A 5 0.28 22.10 -13.53
N ASN A 6 0.48 20.96 -12.85
CA ASN A 6 -0.40 20.31 -11.86
C ASN A 6 -1.27 19.11 -12.28
N SER A 7 -1.00 18.41 -13.39
CA SER A 7 -1.55 17.04 -13.57
C SER A 7 -0.70 15.95 -12.88
N THR A 8 0.54 16.26 -12.51
CA THR A 8 1.48 15.31 -11.87
C THR A 8 1.28 15.18 -10.35
N THR A 9 0.59 16.13 -9.73
CA THR A 9 0.34 16.19 -8.28
C THR A 9 -1.10 15.89 -7.89
N LYS A 10 -2.00 15.67 -8.86
CA LYS A 10 -3.38 15.32 -8.57
C LYS A 10 -3.41 13.89 -8.00
N GLY A 11 -3.83 13.75 -6.75
CA GLY A 11 -4.10 12.45 -6.14
C GLY A 11 -5.19 11.75 -6.95
N ILE A 12 -4.89 10.55 -7.45
CA ILE A 12 -5.83 9.69 -8.18
C ILE A 12 -6.70 8.95 -7.18
N TRP A 13 -6.11 8.47 -6.09
CA TRP A 13 -6.80 7.73 -5.06
C TRP A 13 -6.09 7.88 -3.70
N GLU A 14 -6.88 7.90 -2.63
CA GLU A 14 -6.38 7.81 -1.25
C GLU A 14 -7.20 6.76 -0.49
N GLY A 15 -6.51 5.93 0.28
CA GLY A 15 -7.10 4.89 1.11
C GLY A 15 -6.54 4.95 2.52
N MET A 16 -7.36 4.51 3.47
CA MET A 16 -6.97 4.36 4.86
C MET A 16 -7.43 3.00 5.35
N GLU A 17 -6.61 2.35 6.17
CA GLU A 17 -6.89 1.06 6.76
C GLU A 17 -6.57 1.09 8.24
N PHE A 18 -7.48 0.58 9.07
CA PHE A 18 -7.24 0.41 10.50
C PHE A 18 -6.83 -1.03 10.77
N ARG A 19 -5.58 -1.23 11.18
CA ARG A 19 -5.10 -2.54 11.64
C ARG A 19 -5.20 -2.65 13.16
N GLN A 20 -5.70 -3.79 13.62
CA GLN A 20 -5.54 -4.15 15.03
C GLN A 20 -4.08 -4.53 15.29
N GLY A 21 -3.56 -4.14 16.45
CA GLY A 21 -2.18 -4.44 16.82
C GLY A 21 -1.94 -5.95 16.98
N PRO A 22 -0.68 -6.40 17.08
CA PRO A 22 -0.36 -7.82 17.19
C PRO A 22 -1.07 -8.46 18.37
N CYS A 23 -1.81 -9.53 18.10
CA CYS A 23 -2.42 -10.39 19.12
C CYS A 23 -1.39 -11.42 19.60
N ARG A 24 -0.49 -11.03 20.52
CA ARG A 24 0.41 -12.00 21.17
C ARG A 24 0.46 -11.81 22.68
N ASN A 25 -0.23 -12.74 23.35
CA ASN A 25 -0.10 -13.21 24.74
C ASN A 25 1.03 -12.55 25.56
N VAL A 26 0.72 -11.50 26.33
CA VAL A 26 1.56 -11.12 27.49
C VAL A 26 0.68 -10.55 28.62
N LEU A 27 -0.10 -11.43 29.25
CA LEU A 27 -0.54 -11.23 30.64
C LEU A 27 -0.12 -12.48 31.43
N PRO A 28 0.16 -12.38 32.74
CA PRO A 28 0.66 -13.49 33.57
C PRO A 28 -0.29 -14.71 33.74
N PHE A 29 -1.29 -14.88 32.87
CA PHE A 29 -2.27 -15.96 32.90
C PHE A 29 -2.74 -16.43 31.50
N ASN A 30 -1.95 -16.24 30.44
CA ASN A 30 -2.30 -16.70 29.08
C ASN A 30 -3.64 -16.19 28.52
N PHE A 31 -4.20 -15.10 29.05
CA PHE A 31 -5.37 -14.47 28.45
C PHE A 31 -4.94 -13.66 27.21
N PRO A 32 -5.50 -13.95 26.01
CA PRO A 32 -5.20 -13.17 24.83
C PRO A 32 -5.82 -11.78 24.99
N PHE A 33 -4.97 -10.76 25.13
CA PHE A 33 -5.41 -9.36 25.03
C PHE A 33 -4.90 -8.83 23.70
N CYS A 34 -5.81 -8.43 22.81
CA CYS A 34 -5.46 -7.77 21.57
C CYS A 34 -4.94 -6.37 21.90
N CYS A 35 -3.73 -6.00 21.46
CA CYS A 35 -3.30 -4.60 21.52
C CYS A 35 -4.33 -3.79 20.69
N PHE A 36 -5.02 -2.84 21.34
CA PHE A 36 -6.04 -1.98 20.73
C PHE A 36 -5.57 -1.41 19.39
N ALA A 37 -6.52 -1.16 18.49
CA ALA A 37 -6.34 -0.62 17.14
C ALA A 37 -5.13 0.32 17.06
N GLY A 38 -4.13 -0.06 16.26
CA GLY A 38 -3.00 0.82 16.04
C GLY A 38 -3.39 2.00 15.16
N PRO A 39 -2.45 2.93 14.92
CA PRO A 39 -2.71 4.03 14.00
C PRO A 39 -3.11 3.48 12.63
N PRO A 40 -3.88 4.24 11.84
CA PRO A 40 -4.25 3.78 10.51
C PRO A 40 -3.05 3.79 9.56
N GLU A 41 -2.99 2.79 8.68
CA GLU A 41 -2.14 2.81 7.51
C GLU A 41 -2.80 3.68 6.41
N MET A 42 -1.98 4.41 5.66
CA MET A 42 -2.46 5.31 4.61
C MET A 42 -1.81 4.98 3.28
N TYR A 43 -2.63 4.95 2.23
CA TYR A 43 -2.21 4.68 0.87
C TYR A 43 -2.60 5.86 -0.01
N LYS A 44 -1.68 6.35 -0.85
CA LYS A 44 -1.95 7.42 -1.81
C LYS A 44 -1.38 7.08 -3.17
N LEU A 45 -2.22 7.17 -4.20
CA LEU A 45 -1.83 6.99 -5.59
C LEU A 45 -1.82 8.36 -6.29
N SER A 46 -0.71 8.70 -6.94
CA SER A 46 -0.60 9.81 -7.87
C SER A 46 -0.28 9.29 -9.28
N SER A 47 -0.24 10.19 -10.27
CA SER A 47 0.07 9.84 -11.67
C SER A 47 1.52 9.45 -11.95
N THR A 48 2.32 9.21 -10.91
CA THR A 48 3.74 8.84 -11.00
C THR A 48 4.18 7.89 -9.89
N ARG A 49 3.52 7.89 -8.73
CA ARG A 49 3.96 7.12 -7.58
C ARG A 49 2.81 6.63 -6.73
N ILE A 50 3.09 5.57 -5.98
CA ILE A 50 2.28 5.07 -4.88
C ILE A 50 3.05 5.35 -3.58
N SER A 51 2.41 6.09 -2.67
CA SER A 51 2.91 6.32 -1.32
C SER A 51 2.17 5.39 -0.37
N ILE A 52 2.93 4.54 0.32
CA ILE A 52 2.43 3.60 1.33
C ILE A 52 3.00 4.03 2.67
N GLN A 53 2.12 4.38 3.60
CA GLN A 53 2.47 4.61 5.00
C GLN A 53 1.92 3.45 5.80
N HIS A 54 2.81 2.55 6.25
CA HIS A 54 2.47 1.36 7.02
C HIS A 54 3.10 1.40 8.40
N ILE A 55 2.59 0.57 9.31
CA ILE A 55 3.06 0.55 10.70
C ILE A 55 3.74 -0.78 10.97
N GLN A 56 5.02 -0.70 11.33
CA GLN A 56 5.79 -1.84 11.77
C GLN A 56 5.68 -1.94 13.29
N TYR A 57 5.01 -2.98 13.78
CA TYR A 57 4.95 -3.26 15.21
C TYR A 57 6.22 -3.97 15.66
N HIS A 58 6.87 -3.42 16.69
CA HIS A 58 7.98 -4.08 17.38
C HIS A 58 7.41 -4.89 18.55
N ILE A 59 7.45 -6.21 18.42
CA ILE A 59 7.08 -7.13 19.51
C ILE A 59 8.35 -7.43 20.29
N ASN A 60 8.59 -6.73 21.40
CA ASN A 60 9.57 -7.18 22.39
C ASN A 60 8.90 -8.24 23.28
N CYS A 61 9.34 -9.50 23.15
CA CYS A 61 8.76 -10.67 23.85
C CYS A 61 8.92 -10.65 25.38
N PHE A 62 9.59 -9.66 25.97
CA PHE A 62 9.77 -9.54 27.41
C PHE A 62 9.60 -8.08 27.83
N GLY A 63 8.44 -7.75 28.40
CA GLY A 63 8.18 -6.44 29.01
C GLY A 63 7.32 -5.49 28.16
N SER A 64 6.00 -5.68 28.24
CA SER A 64 4.93 -4.68 28.32
C SER A 64 4.89 -3.41 27.43
N PHE A 65 5.62 -3.30 26.34
CA PHE A 65 5.43 -2.20 25.39
C PHE A 65 5.25 -2.69 23.95
N CYS A 66 4.00 -2.65 23.46
CA CYS A 66 3.65 -2.70 22.04
C CYS A 66 4.18 -1.40 21.37
N GLY A 67 5.47 -1.34 21.07
CA GLY A 67 6.07 -0.23 20.32
C GLY A 67 5.74 -0.34 18.83
N TYR A 68 5.56 0.78 18.16
CA TYR A 68 5.37 0.80 16.70
C TYR A 68 6.26 1.84 16.05
N ARG A 69 6.62 1.57 14.79
CA ARG A 69 7.36 2.48 13.93
C ARG A 69 6.54 2.74 12.67
N GLU A 70 6.32 4.00 12.35
CA GLU A 70 5.75 4.41 11.08
C GLU A 70 6.81 4.31 9.98
N VAL A 71 6.49 3.62 8.90
CA VAL A 71 7.35 3.46 7.73
C VAL A 71 6.63 4.00 6.52
N LYS A 72 7.34 4.81 5.72
CA LYS A 72 6.84 5.39 4.48
C LYS A 72 7.65 4.88 3.31
N ASP A 73 6.99 4.17 2.41
CA ASP A 73 7.54 3.76 1.13
C ASP A 73 6.91 4.60 0.01
N ASN A 74 7.73 5.01 -0.95
CA ASN A 74 7.28 5.67 -2.16
C ASN A 74 7.76 4.84 -3.35
N ILE A 75 6.82 4.25 -4.07
CA ILE A 75 7.07 3.35 -5.20
C ILE A 75 6.78 4.14 -6.46
N ASP A 76 7.73 4.18 -7.39
CA ASP A 76 7.51 4.77 -8.70
C ASP A 76 6.69 3.79 -9.56
N LEU A 77 5.65 4.27 -10.24
CA LEU A 77 4.80 3.44 -11.09
C LEU A 77 5.60 2.77 -12.22
N THR A 78 6.72 3.35 -12.63
CA THR A 78 7.61 2.77 -13.65
C THR A 78 8.35 1.51 -13.20
N LYS A 79 8.44 1.30 -11.88
CA LYS A 79 9.12 0.15 -11.28
C LYS A 79 8.17 -0.97 -10.92
N ILE A 80 6.86 -0.77 -11.05
CA ILE A 80 5.88 -1.81 -10.73
C ILE A 80 5.83 -2.78 -11.92
N VAL A 81 6.08 -4.05 -11.62
CA VAL A 81 6.01 -5.14 -12.60
C VAL A 81 4.64 -5.79 -12.58
N ASP A 82 4.07 -5.95 -11.38
CA ASP A 82 2.82 -6.68 -11.21
C ASP A 82 1.97 -6.14 -10.06
N VAL A 83 0.66 -6.31 -10.18
CA VAL A 83 -0.33 -5.92 -9.18
C VAL A 83 -1.36 -7.04 -9.06
N ASP A 84 -1.20 -7.85 -8.02
CA ASP A 84 -2.04 -9.01 -7.75
C ASP A 84 -3.03 -8.76 -6.62
N TYR A 85 -4.19 -9.37 -6.74
CA TYR A 85 -5.19 -9.42 -5.67
C TYR A 85 -5.15 -10.80 -5.01
N LEU A 86 -4.90 -10.82 -3.71
CA LEU A 86 -4.90 -12.01 -2.88
C LEU A 86 -6.07 -11.95 -1.90
N SER A 87 -6.89 -13.00 -1.86
CA SER A 87 -7.89 -13.18 -0.82
C SER A 87 -7.26 -14.01 0.30
N GLU A 88 -7.03 -13.38 1.45
CA GLU A 88 -6.58 -14.10 2.64
C GLU A 88 -7.78 -14.49 3.50
N ASN A 89 -7.77 -15.74 3.96
CA ASN A 89 -8.74 -16.22 4.94
C ASN A 89 -8.26 -15.78 6.33
N PRO A 90 -9.05 -15.02 7.12
CA PRO A 90 -8.61 -14.59 8.44
C PRO A 90 -8.27 -15.80 9.30
N GLY A 91 -7.03 -15.86 9.79
CA GLY A 91 -6.63 -16.87 10.77
C GLY A 91 -7.48 -16.78 12.05
N CYS A 92 -7.42 -17.83 12.88
CA CYS A 92 -8.25 -18.01 14.10
C CYS A 92 -8.27 -16.84 15.11
N CYS A 93 -7.43 -15.83 14.95
CA CYS A 93 -7.53 -14.55 15.66
C CYS A 93 -8.15 -13.54 14.69
N SER A 94 -9.48 -13.48 14.64
CA SER A 94 -10.32 -12.68 13.74
C SER A 94 -10.24 -11.16 14.01
N CYS A 95 -9.02 -10.64 14.03
CA CYS A 95 -8.66 -9.25 14.30
C CYS A 95 -8.13 -8.53 13.05
N ASP A 96 -7.80 -9.27 11.98
CA ASP A 96 -7.38 -8.71 10.69
C ASP A 96 -8.61 -8.19 9.93
N VAL A 97 -8.91 -6.91 10.14
CA VAL A 97 -9.90 -6.19 9.34
C VAL A 97 -9.24 -5.77 8.01
N GLY A 98 -9.07 -6.76 7.14
CA GLY A 98 -8.56 -6.63 5.78
C GLY A 98 -8.76 -7.96 5.07
N ARG A 99 -9.95 -8.21 4.52
CA ARG A 99 -10.32 -9.50 3.89
C ARG A 99 -9.60 -9.75 2.57
N SER A 100 -8.82 -8.77 2.11
CA SER A 100 -8.16 -8.79 0.83
C SER A 100 -6.86 -8.01 0.88
N VAL A 101 -5.85 -8.57 0.25
CA VAL A 101 -4.52 -8.00 0.16
C VAL A 101 -4.24 -7.70 -1.30
N LEU A 102 -3.95 -6.43 -1.59
CA LEU A 102 -3.38 -6.04 -2.87
C LEU A 102 -1.86 -6.12 -2.76
N GLN A 103 -1.26 -7.01 -3.54
CA GLN A 103 0.17 -7.19 -3.63
C GLN A 103 0.70 -6.39 -4.82
N ILE A 104 1.69 -5.54 -4.56
CA ILE A 104 2.41 -4.79 -5.60
C ILE A 104 3.84 -5.31 -5.62
N MET A 105 4.29 -5.75 -6.80
CA MET A 105 5.65 -6.23 -7.02
C MET A 105 6.47 -5.20 -7.79
N ASP A 106 7.61 -4.81 -7.24
CA ASP A 106 8.60 -3.95 -7.88
C ASP A 106 9.56 -4.78 -8.77
N ILE A 107 10.24 -4.14 -9.72
CA ILE A 107 11.29 -4.70 -10.57
C ILE A 107 12.45 -5.30 -9.77
N ASN A 108 12.60 -4.87 -8.52
CA ASN A 108 13.57 -5.43 -7.58
C ASN A 108 13.01 -6.61 -6.75
N GLU A 109 11.88 -7.20 -7.16
CA GLU A 109 11.17 -8.27 -6.46
C GLU A 109 10.71 -7.90 -5.03
N LYS A 110 10.75 -6.60 -4.68
CA LYS A 110 10.23 -6.12 -3.40
C LYS A 110 8.71 -6.13 -3.45
N GLN A 111 8.11 -6.84 -2.50
CA GLN A 111 6.67 -6.95 -2.36
C GLN A 111 6.14 -5.92 -1.38
N TYR A 112 5.05 -5.27 -1.77
CA TYR A 112 4.30 -4.35 -0.93
C TYR A 112 2.87 -4.84 -0.81
N LEU A 113 2.37 -4.96 0.41
CA LEU A 113 1.04 -5.47 0.70
C LEU A 113 0.17 -4.32 1.19
N MET A 114 -0.96 -4.09 0.53
CA MET A 114 -2.01 -3.19 1.00
C MET A 114 -3.21 -4.02 1.41
N HIS A 115 -3.63 -3.90 2.66
CA HIS A 115 -4.79 -4.64 3.13
C HIS A 115 -6.01 -3.71 2.99
N LEU A 116 -7.00 -4.16 2.23
CA LEU A 116 -8.16 -3.37 1.85
C LEU A 116 -9.42 -4.22 2.02
N GLU A 117 -10.57 -3.57 2.14
CA GLU A 117 -11.86 -4.27 2.01
C GLU A 117 -11.98 -4.88 0.60
N GLU A 118 -12.56 -6.06 0.48
CA GLU A 118 -12.58 -6.83 -0.79
C GLU A 118 -13.09 -6.04 -2.01
N GLU A 119 -14.19 -5.32 -1.85
CA GLU A 119 -14.76 -4.51 -2.93
C GLU A 119 -13.85 -3.33 -3.32
N LYS A 120 -13.14 -2.77 -2.33
CA LYS A 120 -12.16 -1.69 -2.56
C LYS A 120 -10.88 -2.23 -3.18
N ALA A 121 -10.39 -3.38 -2.75
CA ALA A 121 -9.17 -3.99 -3.27
C ALA A 121 -9.27 -4.25 -4.78
N LYS A 122 -10.39 -4.82 -5.25
CA LYS A 122 -10.62 -5.08 -6.69
C LYS A 122 -10.68 -3.79 -7.51
N SER A 123 -11.42 -2.79 -7.04
CA SER A 123 -11.52 -1.51 -7.74
C SER A 123 -10.19 -0.74 -7.74
N VAL A 124 -9.43 -0.79 -6.65
CA VAL A 124 -8.11 -0.15 -6.54
C VAL A 124 -7.07 -0.83 -7.41
N ALA A 125 -7.10 -2.16 -7.55
CA ALA A 125 -6.23 -2.89 -8.47
C ALA A 125 -6.38 -2.36 -9.91
N VAL A 126 -7.63 -2.21 -10.37
CA VAL A 126 -7.93 -1.67 -11.71
C VAL A 126 -7.45 -0.22 -11.86
N ILE A 127 -7.63 0.61 -10.82
CA ILE A 127 -7.18 2.00 -10.84
C ILE A 127 -5.65 2.09 -10.93
N ILE A 128 -4.92 1.27 -10.17
CA ILE A 128 -3.46 1.24 -10.20
C ILE A 128 -2.97 0.75 -11.56
N GLN A 129 -3.56 -0.32 -12.10
CA GLN A 129 -3.20 -0.84 -13.41
C GLN A 129 -3.38 0.21 -14.51
N ALA A 130 -4.52 0.91 -14.51
CA ALA A 130 -4.78 1.99 -15.45
C ALA A 130 -3.76 3.14 -15.30
N ALA A 131 -3.35 3.48 -14.07
CA ALA A 131 -2.34 4.50 -13.82
C ALA A 131 -0.95 4.09 -14.31
N ILE A 132 -0.59 2.81 -14.21
CA ILE A 132 0.67 2.25 -14.75
C ILE A 132 0.66 2.35 -16.29
N GLU A 133 -0.42 1.92 -16.93
CA GLU A 133 -0.59 2.00 -18.39
C GLU A 133 -0.54 3.44 -18.91
N GLU A 134 -1.21 4.38 -18.23
CA GLU A 134 -1.16 5.79 -18.60
C GLU A 134 0.27 6.35 -18.50
N ASN A 135 1.00 5.97 -17.44
CA ASN A 135 2.36 6.43 -17.25
C ASN A 135 3.31 5.88 -18.33
N THR A 136 3.22 4.59 -18.66
CA THR A 136 4.04 3.98 -19.72
C THR A 136 3.77 4.60 -21.10
N LEU A 137 2.49 4.87 -21.43
CA LEU A 137 2.14 5.58 -22.67
C LEU A 137 2.68 7.01 -22.71
N ARG A 138 2.68 7.71 -21.57
CA ARG A 138 3.25 9.06 -21.46
C ARG A 138 4.76 9.05 -21.71
N GLU A 139 5.48 8.07 -21.17
CA GLU A 139 6.91 7.90 -21.40
C GLU A 139 7.22 7.58 -22.86
N ALA A 140 6.47 6.68 -23.49
CA ALA A 140 6.62 6.37 -24.91
C ALA A 140 6.40 7.60 -25.80
N ARG A 141 5.40 8.43 -25.50
CA ARG A 141 5.16 9.71 -26.21
C ARG A 141 6.32 10.68 -26.03
N ASN A 142 6.87 10.78 -24.82
CA ASN A 142 8.01 11.65 -24.54
C ASN A 142 9.27 11.20 -25.28
N LEU A 143 9.50 9.89 -25.40
CA LEU A 143 10.62 9.33 -26.18
C LEU A 143 10.46 9.61 -27.68
N SER A 144 9.25 9.39 -28.23
CA SER A 144 8.96 9.70 -29.63
C SER A 144 9.12 11.18 -29.95
N ALA A 145 8.71 12.07 -29.03
CA ALA A 145 8.88 13.51 -29.20
C ALA A 145 10.37 13.92 -29.22
N ARG A 146 11.23 13.26 -28.45
CA ARG A 146 12.68 13.52 -28.43
C ARG A 146 13.37 13.07 -29.71
N GLN A 147 12.95 11.95 -30.31
CA GLN A 147 13.53 11.45 -31.56
C GLN A 147 13.23 12.31 -32.77
N LYS A 148 12.17 13.13 -32.75
CA LYS A 148 11.81 14.05 -33.85
C LYS A 148 12.60 15.37 -33.86
N ILE A 149 13.46 15.60 -32.86
CA ILE A 149 14.26 16.84 -32.72
C ILE A 149 15.69 16.65 -33.25
N ILE A 150 16.04 15.42 -33.65
CA ILE A 150 17.31 15.04 -34.30
C ILE A 150 17.02 14.81 -35.78
#